data_AF-A0AAD6XYI5-F1
#
_entry.id   AF-A0AAD6XYI5-F1
#
_cell.length_a   1.000
_cell.length_b   1.000
_cell.length_c   1.000
_cell.angle_alpha   90.00
_cell.angle_beta   90.00
_cell.angle_gamma   90.00
#
_symmetry.space_group_name_H-M   'P 1'
#
loop_
_entity.id
_entity.type
_entity.pdbx_description
1 polymer ?
#
loop_
_entity_poly.entity_id
_entity_poly.type
_entity_poly.pdbx_seq_one_letter_code
_entity_poly.pdbx_strand_id
1 'polypeptide(L)'
;MNNIIQRRHSSFQSRLATKRSWFAVIQELIQKVDTDCVDSYQAKLENNPFAKPETEGEKAAVKLMKYLNYVSDHIPGSVGDVNTMKQEVKSKIICDGLPHFFGTVNPADSHNPIAQVL
;
A
#
# COMPACT_ATOMS: atom_id res chain seq x y z
N MET A 1 8.68 -2.82 -8.16
CA MET A 1 9.98 -2.32 -7.66
C MET A 1 9.83 -0.80 -7.53
N ASN A 2 9.65 -0.27 -6.31
CA ASN A 2 9.30 1.14 -6.10
C ASN A 2 10.51 2.05 -6.34
N ASN A 3 10.28 3.19 -7.03
CA ASN A 3 11.31 4.19 -7.29
C ASN A 3 11.78 4.84 -5.96
N ILE A 4 13.02 5.34 -5.91
CA ILE A 4 13.61 5.98 -4.73
C ILE A 4 12.77 7.16 -4.21
N ILE A 5 12.07 7.86 -5.12
CA ILE A 5 11.15 8.95 -4.79
C ILE A 5 9.93 8.41 -4.05
N GLN A 6 9.35 7.30 -4.50
CA GLN A 6 8.20 6.67 -3.83
C GLN A 6 8.58 6.14 -2.44
N ARG A 7 9.78 5.55 -2.29
CA ARG A 7 10.30 5.11 -0.99
C ARG A 7 10.46 6.28 -0.03
N ARG A 8 11.06 7.38 -0.49
CA ARG A 8 11.20 8.61 0.32
C ARG A 8 9.83 9.15 0.73
N HIS A 9 8.87 9.21 -0.20
CA HIS A 9 7.52 9.71 0.07
C HIS A 9 6.79 8.84 1.10
N SER A 10 6.86 7.50 0.96
CA SER A 10 6.27 6.58 1.94
C SER A 10 6.89 6.76 3.33
N SER A 11 8.22 6.89 3.43
CA SER A 11 8.90 7.07 4.71
C SER A 11 8.61 8.41 5.38
N PHE A 12 8.43 9.49 4.61
CA PHE A 12 8.21 10.84 5.15
C PHE A 12 6.76 11.10 5.56
N GLN A 13 5.78 10.53 4.85
CA GLN A 13 4.35 10.76 5.12
C GLN A 13 3.70 9.67 5.98
N SER A 14 4.43 8.61 6.32
CA SER A 14 3.88 7.56 7.16
C SER A 14 3.79 7.96 8.62
N ARG A 15 2.63 7.68 9.21
CA ARG A 15 2.36 7.78 10.63
C ARG A 15 2.08 6.38 11.16
N LEU A 16 2.50 6.14 12.39
CA LEU A 16 2.08 4.96 13.13
C LEU A 16 0.73 5.29 13.76
N ALA A 17 -0.31 4.58 13.37
CA ALA A 17 -1.65 4.75 13.89
C ALA A 17 -2.12 3.45 14.53
N THR A 18 -2.89 3.58 15.60
CA THR A 18 -3.54 2.44 16.24
C THR A 18 -4.98 2.77 16.59
N LYS A 19 -5.81 1.74 16.77
CA LYS A 19 -7.18 1.93 17.22
C LYS A 19 -7.16 2.41 18.67
N ARG A 20 -8.00 3.39 19.00
CA ARG A 20 -8.11 3.93 20.36
C ARG A 20 -8.36 2.84 21.42
N SER A 21 -9.12 1.80 21.08
CA SER A 21 -9.40 0.66 21.97
C SER A 21 -8.16 -0.15 22.35
N TRP A 22 -7.09 -0.08 21.56
CA TRP A 22 -5.85 -0.84 21.79
C TRP A 22 -4.78 -0.04 22.51
N PHE A 23 -5.05 1.24 22.84
CA PHE A 23 -4.06 2.13 23.43
C PHE A 23 -3.52 1.62 24.77
N ALA A 24 -4.40 1.10 25.65
CA ALA A 24 -3.99 0.54 26.94
C ALA A 24 -3.06 -0.68 26.78
N VAL A 25 -3.36 -1.56 25.82
CA VAL A 25 -2.55 -2.76 25.52
C VAL A 25 -1.20 -2.35 24.95
N ILE A 26 -1.16 -1.33 24.10
CA ILE A 26 0.07 -0.83 23.47
C ILE A 26 0.98 -0.17 24.51
N GLN A 27 0.43 0.59 25.45
CA GLN A 27 1.22 1.20 26.51
C GLN A 27 1.96 0.16 27.35
N GLU A 28 1.28 -0.93 27.73
CA GLU A 28 1.90 -2.03 28.48
C GLU A 28 2.95 -2.76 27.64
N LEU A 29 2.70 -2.97 26.34
CA LEU A 29 3.66 -3.62 25.45
C LEU A 29 4.90 -2.76 25.19
N ILE A 30 4.75 -1.45 25.02
CA ILE A 30 5.87 -0.52 24.82
C ILE A 30 6.80 -0.53 26.03
N GLN A 31 6.25 -0.59 27.25
CA GLN A 31 7.06 -0.65 28.47
C GLN A 31 7.87 -1.95 28.61
N LYS A 32 7.43 -3.03 27.96
CA LYS A 32 8.09 -4.35 27.99
C LYS A 32 9.10 -4.55 26.86
N VAL A 33 9.13 -3.65 25.88
CA VAL A 33 10.07 -3.72 24.75
C VAL A 33 11.29 -2.88 25.09
N ASP A 34 12.44 -3.54 25.18
CA ASP A 34 13.73 -2.89 25.33
C ASP A 34 14.42 -2.73 23.97
N THR A 35 15.20 -1.67 23.79
CA THR A 35 15.93 -1.36 22.55
C THR A 35 16.90 -2.48 22.18
N ASP A 36 17.57 -3.07 23.16
CA ASP A 36 18.54 -4.14 22.95
C ASP A 36 17.86 -5.42 22.40
N CYS A 37 16.60 -5.68 22.80
CA CYS A 37 15.82 -6.79 22.29
C CYS A 37 15.40 -6.60 20.83
N VAL A 38 15.20 -5.36 20.38
CA VAL A 38 14.85 -5.04 18.99
C VAL A 38 16.05 -5.28 18.08
N ASP A 39 17.23 -4.84 18.50
CA ASP A 39 18.47 -5.02 17.74
C ASP A 39 18.85 -6.50 17.64
N SER A 40 18.72 -7.26 18.74
CA SER A 40 18.95 -8.70 18.72
C SER A 40 17.96 -9.43 17.80
N TYR A 41 16.69 -9.00 17.81
CA TYR A 41 15.67 -9.60 16.95
C TYR A 41 15.88 -9.25 15.47
N GLN A 42 16.29 -8.01 15.17
CA GLN A 42 16.63 -7.59 13.82
C GLN A 42 17.78 -8.44 13.26
N ALA A 43 18.86 -8.62 14.03
CA ALA A 43 19.98 -9.47 13.63
C ALA A 43 19.55 -10.93 13.39
N LYS A 44 18.64 -11.46 14.21
CA LYS A 44 18.07 -12.82 14.00
C LYS A 44 17.24 -12.89 12.70
N LEU A 45 16.45 -11.86 12.41
CA LEU A 45 15.58 -11.82 11.23
C LEU A 45 16.38 -11.67 9.92
N GLU A 46 17.49 -10.94 9.95
CA GLU A 46 18.42 -10.81 8.82
C GLU A 46 19.09 -12.15 8.48
N ASN A 47 19.47 -12.92 9.50
CA ASN A 47 20.06 -14.25 9.31
C ASN A 47 19.03 -15.32 8.92
N ASN A 48 17.80 -15.24 9.45
CA ASN A 48 16.74 -16.19 9.13
C ASN A 48 15.36 -15.50 9.06
N PRO A 49 14.72 -15.45 7.88
CA PRO A 49 13.42 -14.81 7.70
C PRO A 49 12.26 -15.50 8.44
N PHE A 50 12.46 -16.73 8.95
CA PHE A 50 11.47 -17.47 9.75
C PHE A 50 11.81 -17.53 11.25
N ALA A 51 12.72 -16.67 11.73
CA ALA A 51 13.10 -16.63 13.14
C ALA A 51 11.88 -16.39 14.04
N LYS A 52 11.69 -17.27 15.02
CA LYS A 52 10.63 -17.15 16.03
C LYS A 52 11.13 -16.30 17.21
N PRO A 53 10.26 -15.45 17.80
CA PRO A 53 10.62 -14.70 18.99
C PRO A 53 10.74 -15.65 20.19
N GLU A 54 11.89 -15.64 20.85
CA GLU A 54 12.20 -16.52 21.98
C GLU A 54 12.02 -15.76 23.31
N THR A 55 12.54 -14.54 23.38
CA THR A 55 12.49 -13.68 24.57
C THR A 55 11.10 -13.07 24.76
N GLU A 56 10.69 -12.80 26.00
CA GLU A 56 9.44 -12.11 26.28
C GLU A 56 9.36 -10.72 25.65
N GLY A 57 10.47 -9.98 25.61
CA GLY A 57 10.58 -8.69 24.92
C GLY A 57 10.37 -8.81 23.40
N GLU A 58 10.94 -9.83 22.76
CA GLU A 58 10.75 -10.09 21.33
C GLU A 58 9.29 -10.47 21.02
N LYS A 59 8.66 -11.27 21.89
CA LYS A 59 7.23 -11.61 21.76
C LYS A 59 6.35 -10.38 21.92
N ALA A 60 6.68 -9.48 22.86
CA ALA A 60 5.99 -8.22 23.04
C ALA A 60 6.14 -7.32 21.80
N ALA A 61 7.33 -7.23 21.22
CA ALA A 61 7.59 -6.46 20.00
C ALA A 61 6.82 -7.00 18.78
N VAL A 62 6.82 -8.32 18.56
CA VAL A 62 6.03 -8.94 17.47
C VAL A 62 4.52 -8.70 17.69
N LYS A 63 4.06 -8.74 18.95
CA LYS A 63 2.67 -8.46 19.29
C LYS A 63 2.32 -6.99 19.08
N LEU A 64 3.23 -6.07 19.41
CA LEU A 64 3.12 -4.63 19.17
C LEU A 64 2.95 -4.34 17.67
N MET A 65 3.75 -4.96 16.82
CA MET A 65 3.68 -4.82 15.36
C MET A 65 2.34 -5.28 14.77
N LYS A 66 1.59 -6.17 15.44
CA LYS A 66 0.23 -6.55 15.02
C LYS A 66 -0.82 -5.49 15.32
N TYR A 67 -0.60 -4.64 16.32
CA TYR A 67 -1.55 -3.60 16.74
C TYR A 67 -1.22 -2.22 16.19
N LEU A 68 0.03 -2.01 15.77
CA LEU A 68 0.47 -0.82 15.06
C LEU A 68 0.14 -0.96 13.58
N ASN A 69 -0.72 -0.08 13.08
CA ASN A 69 -0.93 0.06 11.64
C ASN A 69 0.01 1.14 11.12
N TYR A 70 0.76 0.80 10.07
CA TYR A 70 1.49 1.78 9.28
C TYR A 70 0.50 2.47 8.36
N VAL A 71 0.10 3.70 8.71
CA VAL A 71 -0.86 4.49 7.96
C VAL A 71 -0.12 5.63 7.28
N SER A 72 -0.16 5.68 5.95
CA SER A 72 0.34 6.82 5.18
C SER A 72 -0.80 7.33 4.31
N ASP A 73 -0.98 8.65 4.31
CA ASP A 73 -2.12 9.33 3.69
C ASP A 73 -2.15 9.16 2.16
N HIS A 74 -0.98 8.94 1.54
CA HIS A 74 -0.87 8.89 0.09
C HIS A 74 0.23 7.92 -0.35
N ILE A 75 -0.04 6.61 -0.20
CA ILE A 75 0.76 5.59 -0.85
C ILE A 75 0.16 5.33 -2.24
N PRO A 76 0.83 5.75 -3.33
CA PRO A 76 0.35 5.49 -4.67
C PRO A 76 0.20 3.98 -4.90
N GLY A 77 -0.99 3.57 -5.33
CA GLY A 77 -1.33 2.15 -5.53
C GLY A 77 -1.79 1.40 -4.28
N SER A 78 -2.01 2.08 -3.16
CA SER A 78 -2.71 1.47 -2.01
C SER A 78 -4.18 1.22 -2.32
N VAL A 79 -4.82 0.35 -1.54
CA VAL A 79 -6.26 0.06 -1.68
C VAL A 79 -7.10 1.33 -1.48
N GLY A 80 -6.68 2.23 -0.58
CA GLY A 80 -7.32 3.53 -0.38
C GLY A 80 -7.20 4.43 -1.60
N ASP A 81 -5.99 4.54 -2.16
CA ASP A 81 -5.70 5.35 -3.35
C ASP A 81 -6.49 4.89 -4.57
N VAL A 82 -6.58 3.56 -4.80
CA VAL A 82 -7.42 3.00 -5.87
C VAL A 82 -8.90 3.34 -5.68
N ASN A 83 -9.38 3.33 -4.44
CA ASN A 83 -10.77 3.66 -4.15
C ASN A 83 -11.07 5.15 -4.38
N THR A 84 -10.14 6.04 -3.98
CA THR A 84 -10.20 7.48 -4.25
C THR A 84 -10.21 7.74 -5.75
N MET A 85 -9.30 7.11 -6.52
CA MET A 85 -9.23 7.27 -7.97
C MET A 85 -10.53 6.82 -8.66
N LYS A 86 -11.15 5.73 -8.18
CA LYS A 86 -12.48 5.30 -8.66
C LYS A 86 -13.58 6.32 -8.35
N GLN A 87 -13.54 6.94 -7.18
CA GLN A 87 -14.50 7.98 -6.80
C GLN A 87 -14.32 9.24 -7.64
N GLU A 88 -13.09 9.64 -7.93
CA GLU A 88 -12.79 10.76 -8.82
C GLU A 88 -13.31 10.52 -10.24
N VAL A 89 -13.07 9.32 -10.80
CA VAL A 89 -13.60 8.94 -12.11
C VAL A 89 -15.13 9.00 -12.12
N LYS A 90 -15.79 8.48 -11.08
CA LYS A 90 -17.26 8.54 -10.96
C LYS A 90 -17.76 9.98 -10.85
N SER A 91 -17.11 10.79 -10.02
CA SER A 91 -17.44 12.22 -9.85
C SER A 91 -17.36 12.96 -11.18
N LYS A 92 -16.28 12.74 -11.94
CA LYS A 92 -16.11 13.32 -13.28
C LYS A 92 -17.19 12.86 -14.26
N ILE A 93 -17.55 11.57 -14.27
CA ILE A 93 -18.63 11.07 -15.13
C ILE A 93 -19.99 11.71 -14.78
N ILE A 94 -20.25 11.95 -13.49
CA ILE A 94 -21.50 12.57 -13.03
C ILE A 94 -21.55 14.06 -13.38
N CYS A 95 -20.45 14.79 -13.19
CA CYS A 95 -20.39 16.23 -13.42
C CYS A 95 -20.23 16.61 -14.90
N ASP A 96 -19.32 15.93 -15.61
CA ASP A 96 -18.89 16.30 -16.96
C ASP A 96 -19.54 15.40 -18.06
N GLY A 97 -20.26 14.35 -17.65
CA GLY A 97 -20.85 13.36 -18.53
C GLY A 97 -19.94 12.18 -18.86
N LEU A 98 -20.48 11.20 -19.59
CA LEU A 98 -19.72 10.01 -19.99
C LEU A 98 -18.58 10.40 -20.96
N PRO A 99 -17.34 9.89 -20.77
CA PRO A 99 -16.29 10.05 -21.75
C PRO A 99 -16.69 9.35 -23.04
N HIS A 100 -16.88 10.12 -24.11
CA HIS A 100 -17.22 9.58 -25.42
C HIS A 100 -15.96 8.96 -26.05
N PHE A 101 -15.94 7.64 -26.18
CA PHE A 101 -14.84 6.92 -26.81
C PHE A 101 -15.08 6.85 -28.32
N PHE A 102 -14.36 7.65 -29.09
CA PHE A 102 -14.40 7.60 -30.54
C PHE A 102 -13.31 6.65 -31.03
N GLY A 103 -13.73 5.45 -31.46
CA GLY A 103 -12.85 4.48 -32.13
C GLY A 103 -13.14 4.46 -33.62
N THR A 104 -12.18 4.85 -34.46
CA THR A 104 -12.25 4.64 -35.91
C THR A 104 -11.76 3.23 -36.23
N VAL A 105 -12.69 2.34 -36.57
CA VAL A 105 -12.34 1.04 -37.17
C VAL A 105 -12.08 1.28 -38.65
N ASN A 106 -10.81 1.40 -39.05
CA ASN A 106 -10.46 1.35 -40.46
C ASN A 106 -10.32 -0.13 -40.85
N PRO A 107 -11.17 -0.68 -41.74
CA PRO A 107 -10.97 -2.03 -42.24
C PRO A 107 -9.61 -2.09 -42.94
N ALA A 108 -8.86 -3.17 -42.73
CA ALA A 108 -7.64 -3.41 -43.49
C ALA A 108 -7.97 -3.41 -45.00
N ASP A 109 -7.11 -2.81 -45.83
CA ASP A 109 -7.32 -2.68 -47.28
C ASP A 109 -7.71 -3.98 -47.97
N SER A 110 -7.24 -5.13 -47.46
CA SER A 110 -7.57 -6.47 -47.95
C SER A 110 -9.05 -6.85 -47.83
N HIS A 111 -9.83 -6.16 -46.98
CA HIS A 111 -11.24 -6.44 -46.71
C HIS A 111 -12.16 -5.27 -47.07
N ASN A 112 -11.66 -4.23 -47.74
CA ASN A 112 -12.47 -3.11 -48.18
C ASN A 112 -13.08 -3.42 -49.56
N PRO A 113 -14.43 -3.53 -49.70
CA PRO A 113 -15.07 -3.82 -50.99
C PRO A 113 -14.82 -2.74 -52.04
N ILE A 114 -14.41 -1.54 -51.65
CA ILE A 114 -14.05 -0.44 -52.58
C ILE A 114 -12.62 -0.62 -53.11
N ALA A 115 -11.69 -1.14 -52.29
CA ALA A 115 -10.30 -1.35 -52.68
C ALA A 115 -10.08 -2.58 -53.58
N GLN A 116 -11.04 -3.52 -53.63
CA GLN A 116 -10.99 -4.68 -54.52
C GLN A 116 -11.47 -4.39 -55.95
N VAL A 117 -12.11 -3.26 -56.19
CA VAL A 117 -12.77 -2.93 -57.48
C VAL A 117 -11.95 -1.94 -58.33
N LEU A 118 -10.85 -1.40 -57.78
CA LEU A 118 -9.82 -0.67 -58.52
C LEU A 118 -8.67 -1.61 -58.91
#